data_AF-A0A6B1E7M6-F1
#
_entry.id   AF-A0A6B1E7M6-F1
#
_cell.length_a   1.000
_cell.length_b   1.000
_cell.length_c   1.000
_cell.angle_alpha   90.00
_cell.angle_beta   90.00
_cell.angle_gamma   90.00
#
_symmetry.space_group_name_H-M   'P 1'
#
loop_
_entity.id
_entity.type
_entity.pdbx_description
1 polymer ?
#
loop_
_entity_poly.entity_id
_entity_poly.type
_entity_poly.pdbx_seq_one_letter_code
_entity_poly.pdbx_strand_id
1 'polypeptide(L)' 'ISFNIKYLIDVLNVIKEERVVFQSNGPENPGVLKPEDRDDFVHVIMPMSK' A
#
# COMPACT_ATOMS: atom_id res chain seq x y z
N ILE A 1 3.39 -13.00 -4.63
CA ILE A 1 2.46 -12.01 -4.04
C ILE A 1 1.64 -11.43 -5.19
N SER A 2 0.32 -11.60 -5.18
CA SER A 2 -0.57 -11.12 -6.25
C SER A 2 -1.38 -9.94 -5.73
N PHE A 3 -0.81 -8.74 -5.81
CA PHE A 3 -1.54 -7.51 -5.50
C PHE A 3 -2.18 -6.94 -6.77
N ASN A 4 -3.36 -6.34 -6.62
CA ASN A 4 -3.99 -5.59 -7.69
C ASN A 4 -3.18 -4.31 -7.94
N ILE A 5 -2.47 -4.26 -9.07
CA ILE A 5 -1.59 -3.13 -9.42
C ILE A 5 -2.36 -1.82 -9.59
N LYS A 6 -3.65 -1.88 -9.92
CA LYS A 6 -4.51 -0.69 -10.03
C LYS A 6 -4.62 0.01 -8.68
N TYR A 7 -4.82 -0.74 -7.60
CA TYR A 7 -4.89 -0.15 -6.26
C TYR A 7 -3.56 0.46 -5.83
N LEU A 8 -2.43 -0.14 -6.22
CA LEU A 8 -1.13 0.44 -5.93
C LEU A 8 -0.96 1.80 -6.64
N ILE A 9 -1.31 1.88 -7.92
CA ILE A 9 -1.23 3.13 -8.71
C ILE A 9 -2.18 4.19 -8.15
N ASP A 10 -3.42 3.81 -7.80
CA ASP A 10 -4.40 4.72 -7.23
C ASP A 10 -3.88 5.35 -5.92
N VAL A 11 -3.20 4.57 -5.08
CA VAL A 11 -2.61 5.05 -3.83
C VAL A 11 -1.42 5.97 -4.08
N LEU A 12 -0.54 5.60 -5.00
CA LEU A 12 0.60 6.44 -5.37
C LEU A 12 0.19 7.78 -5.99
N ASN A 13 -0.98 7.86 -6.64
CA ASN A 13 -1.52 9.12 -7.14
C ASN A 13 -2.09 10.03 -6.03
N VAL A 14 -2.47 9.46 -4.88
CA VAL A 14 -3.03 10.21 -3.75
C VAL A 14 -1.93 10.71 -2.81
N ILE A 15 -0.90 9.90 -2.59
CA ILE A 15 0.25 10.26 -1.77
C ILE A 15 1.12 11.26 -2.55
N LYS A 16 1.40 12.43 -1.98
CA LYS A 16 2.16 13.51 -2.62
C LYS A 16 3.64 13.52 -2.21
N GLU A 17 3.97 12.68 -1.23
CA GLU A 17 5.30 12.51 -0.67
C GLU A 17 6.22 11.77 -1.65
N GLU A 18 7.49 12.16 -1.69
CA GLU A 18 8.48 11.55 -2.60
C GLU A 18 8.78 10.09 -2.24
N ARG A 19 8.56 9.69 -0.99
CA ARG A 19 8.91 8.38 -0.46
C ARG A 19 7.76 7.75 0.30
N VAL A 20 7.50 6.50 -0.05
CA VAL A 20 6.49 5.64 0.58
C VAL A 20 7.11 4.34 1.06
N VAL A 21 6.65 3.90 2.21
CA VAL A 21 7.00 2.61 2.79
C VAL A 21 5.85 1.64 2.53
N PHE A 22 6.17 0.57 1.82
CA PHE A 22 5.27 -0.55 1.61
C PHE A 22 5.63 -1.70 2.55
N GLN A 23 4.71 -2.08 3.42
CA GLN A 23 4.86 -3.21 4.34
C GLN A 23 3.82 -4.26 4.01
N SER A 24 4.25 -5.51 3.79
CA SER A 24 3.35 -6.64 3.59
C SER A 24 3.86 -7.84 4.38
N ASN A 25 2.98 -8.42 5.20
CA ASN A 25 3.29 -9.57 6.04
C ASN A 25 2.99 -10.92 5.36
N GLY A 26 2.91 -10.96 4.03
CA GLY A 26 2.68 -12.19 3.27
C GLY A 26 1.65 -12.03 2.15
N PRO A 27 1.52 -13.04 1.26
CA PRO A 27 0.63 -12.99 0.09
C PRO A 27 -0.87 -12.98 0.45
N GLU A 28 -1.23 -13.50 1.61
CA GLU A 28 -2.60 -13.61 2.13
C GLU A 28 -2.91 -12.53 3.19
N ASN A 29 -1.93 -11.69 3.52
CA ASN A 29 -2.07 -10.66 4.55
C ASN A 29 -2.25 -9.28 3.90
N PRO A 30 -2.97 -8.36 4.55
CA PRO A 30 -3.10 -6.98 4.09
C PRO A 30 -1.73 -6.32 3.91
N GLY A 31 -1.57 -5.62 2.79
CA GLY A 31 -0.44 -4.73 2.55
C GLY A 31 -0.77 -3.35 3.08
N VAL A 32 0.18 -2.72 3.76
CA VAL A 32 0.07 -1.37 4.30
C VAL A 32 1.01 -0.45 3.52
N LEU A 33 0.48 0.63 2.95
CA LEU A 33 1.25 1.75 2.43
C LEU A 33 1.14 2.93 3.38
N LYS A 34 2.28 3.51 3.72
CA LYS A 34 2.36 4.78 4.43
C LYS A 34 3.48 5.66 3.88
N PRO A 35 3.36 6.99 3.93
CA PRO A 35 4.47 7.89 3.63
C PRO A 35 5.62 7.72 4.65
N GLU A 36 6.86 7.93 4.22
CA GLU A 36 8.05 7.77 5.09
C GLU A 36 8.04 8.76 6.27
N ASP A 37 7.69 10.02 6.00
CA ASP A 37 7.80 11.13 6.97
C ASP A 37 6.49 11.46 7.72
N ARG A 38 5.44 10.64 7.54
CA ARG A 38 4.09 10.92 8.05
C ARG A 38 3.37 9.64 8.49
N ASP A 39 3.00 9.59 9.77
CA ASP A 39 2.21 8.49 10.35
C ASP A 39 0.71 8.81 10.44
N ASP A 40 0.25 9.96 9.92
CA ASP A 40 -1.16 10.38 9.93
C ASP A 40 -1.97 9.80 8.76
N PHE A 41 -1.32 9.14 7.79
CA PHE A 41 -1.96 8.50 6.65
C PHE A 41 -1.51 7.04 6.52
N VAL A 42 -2.46 6.13 6.67
CA VAL A 42 -2.24 4.69 6.50
C VAL A 42 -3.23 4.18 5.45
N HIS A 43 -2.71 3.65 4.35
CA HIS A 43 -3.53 3.01 3.33
C HIS A 43 -3.39 1.50 3.42
N VAL A 44 -4.52 0.79 3.47
CA VAL A 44 -4.54 -0.68 3.58
C VAL A 44 -5.08 -1.28 2.29
N ILE A 45 -4.27 -2.12 1.66
CA ILE A 45 -4.62 -2.89 0.46
C ILE A 45 -4.88 -4.33 0.88
N MET A 46 -6.10 -4.79 0.67
CA MET A 46 -6.45 -6.20 0.89
C MET A 46 -5.90 -7.07 -0.26
N PRO A 47 -5.31 -8.24 0.04
CA PRO A 47 -4.94 -9.19 -0.99
C PRO A 47 -6.22 -9.74 -1.64
N MET A 48 -6.17 -9.96 -2.94
CA MET A 48 -7.25 -10.68 -3.61
C MET A 48 -6.97 -12.17 -3.46
N SER A 49 -7.71 -12.83 -2.56
CA SER A 49 -7.79 -14.29 -2.56
C SER A 49 -8.50 -14.71 -3.84
N LYS A 50 -7.94 -15.74 -4.47
CA LYS A 50 -8.31 -16.27 -5.80
C LYS A 50 -9.81 -16.47 -5.99
#